data_AF-A0A9Q5I3X7-F1
#
_entry.id   AF-A0A9Q5I3X7-F1
#
_cell.length_a   1.000
_cell.length_b   1.000
_cell.length_c   1.000
_cell.angle_alpha   90.00
_cell.angle_beta   90.00
_cell.angle_gamma   90.00
#
_symmetry.space_group_name_H-M   'P 1'
#
loop_
_entity.id
_entity.type
_entity.pdbx_description
1 polymer ?
#
loop_
_entity_poly.entity_id
_entity_poly.type
_entity_poly.pdbx_seq_one_letter_code
_entity_poly.pdbx_strand_id
1 'polypeptide(L)'
;MNKSVGRAEYTLITPGVAGKPPTIEKKVMGPNAAAGELRMLFVGTGIWKMSRLLPEDLALGITPEKADKVGCLIHEIVVPGFHWEDHQFLTKEKLDALFEGGPDKEEKIKLLASHVKKSG
;
A
#
# COMPACT_ATOMS: atom_id res chain seq x y z
N MET A 1 -7.52 8.13 -28.22
CA MET A 1 -8.28 7.76 -26.99
C MET A 1 -7.28 7.54 -25.87
N ASN A 2 -7.25 8.40 -24.84
CA ASN A 2 -6.46 8.12 -23.62
C ASN A 2 -7.19 7.04 -22.83
N LYS A 3 -6.74 5.78 -22.97
CA LYS A 3 -7.15 4.68 -22.09
C LYS A 3 -6.70 5.00 -20.66
N SER A 4 -7.51 4.65 -19.67
CA SER A 4 -7.03 4.62 -18.29
C SER A 4 -5.88 3.63 -18.20
N VAL A 5 -4.79 4.08 -17.59
CA VAL A 5 -3.55 3.31 -17.47
C VAL A 5 -3.46 2.53 -16.16
N GLY A 6 -4.51 2.62 -15.33
CA GLY A 6 -4.70 1.90 -14.07
C GLY A 6 -3.50 1.95 -13.13
N ARG A 7 -3.48 2.95 -12.24
CA ARG A 7 -2.38 3.13 -11.27
C ARG A 7 -2.81 2.84 -9.85
N ALA A 8 -1.86 2.42 -9.02
CA ALA A 8 -2.06 2.23 -7.60
C ALA A 8 -0.83 2.66 -6.81
N GLU A 9 -1.04 3.41 -5.73
CA GLU A 9 0.00 3.70 -4.76
C GLU A 9 0.04 2.56 -3.73
N TYR A 10 1.21 1.96 -3.57
CA TYR A 10 1.52 0.99 -2.53
C TYR A 10 2.23 1.70 -1.39
N THR A 11 1.72 1.54 -0.17
CA THR A 11 2.44 1.85 1.06
C THR A 11 3.04 0.56 1.60
N LEU A 12 4.37 0.55 1.77
CA LEU A 12 5.14 -0.57 2.31
C LEU A 12 5.72 -0.15 3.66
N ILE A 13 5.52 -0.98 4.68
CA ILE A 13 6.07 -0.75 6.02
C ILE A 13 7.06 -1.87 6.32
N THR A 14 8.34 -1.51 6.38
CA THR A 14 9.40 -2.41 6.81
C THR A 14 9.52 -2.32 8.33
N PRO A 15 9.26 -3.40 9.08
CA PRO A 15 9.45 -3.40 10.52
C PRO A 15 10.89 -3.03 10.92
N GLY A 16 11.04 -2.38 12.06
CA GLY A 16 12.36 -2.07 12.62
C GLY A 16 13.11 -3.34 13.04
N VAL A 17 14.44 -3.33 12.89
CA VAL A 17 15.33 -4.42 13.32
C VAL A 17 16.55 -3.86 14.04
N ALA A 18 16.97 -4.51 15.13
CA ALA A 18 18.21 -4.22 15.86
C ALA A 18 18.44 -2.72 16.15
N GLY A 19 17.43 -2.04 16.71
CA GLY A 19 17.52 -0.61 17.09
C GLY A 19 17.27 0.38 15.96
N LYS A 20 16.97 -0.09 14.74
CA LYS A 20 16.49 0.78 13.64
C LYS A 20 14.98 0.94 13.70
N PRO A 21 14.44 2.17 13.57
CA PRO A 21 12.99 2.36 13.53
C PRO A 21 12.40 1.76 12.24
N PRO A 22 11.11 1.39 12.24
CA PRO A 22 10.43 0.97 11.02
C PRO A 22 10.44 2.09 9.97
N THR A 23 10.50 1.70 8.71
CA THR A 23 10.47 2.62 7.57
C THR A 23 9.16 2.47 6.79
N ILE A 24 8.71 3.59 6.21
CA ILE A 24 7.53 3.63 5.34
C ILE A 24 7.99 4.09 3.97
N GLU A 25 7.68 3.32 2.94
CA GLU A 25 7.93 3.66 1.54
C GLU A 25 6.62 3.71 0.77
N LYS A 26 6.54 4.67 -0.16
CA LYS A 26 5.45 4.74 -1.13
C LYS A 26 5.99 4.49 -2.53
N LYS A 27 5.33 3.61 -3.28
CA LYS A 27 5.63 3.33 -4.68
C LYS A 27 4.36 3.45 -5.51
N VAL A 28 4.45 4.00 -6.71
CA VAL A 28 3.32 4.03 -7.64
C VAL A 28 3.52 2.94 -8.67
N MET A 29 2.55 2.03 -8.77
CA MET A 29 2.44 1.08 -9.87
C MET A 29 1.73 1.75 -11.04
N GLY A 30 2.31 1.68 -12.24
CA GLY A 30 1.78 2.32 -13.44
C GLY A 30 2.75 2.22 -14.62
N PRO A 31 2.36 2.63 -15.84
CA PRO A 31 3.21 2.51 -17.02
C PRO A 31 4.25 3.62 -17.22
N ASN A 32 4.16 4.73 -16.50
CA ASN A 32 5.00 5.90 -16.76
C ASN A 32 6.35 5.83 -16.02
N ALA A 33 7.31 5.10 -16.60
CA ALA A 33 8.66 4.97 -16.04
C ALA A 33 9.38 6.32 -15.87
N ALA A 34 9.12 7.30 -16.74
CA ALA A 34 9.71 8.63 -16.64
C ALA A 34 9.21 9.42 -15.41
N ALA A 35 8.02 9.08 -14.89
CA ALA A 35 7.48 9.60 -13.65
C ALA A 35 7.85 8.74 -12.42
N GLY A 36 8.70 7.72 -12.58
CA GLY A 36 9.10 6.81 -11.51
C GLY A 36 8.07 5.72 -11.17
N GLU A 37 7.06 5.51 -12.02
CA GLU A 37 6.09 4.43 -11.85
C GLU A 37 6.72 3.07 -12.15
N LEU A 38 6.29 2.05 -11.41
CA LEU A 38 6.78 0.68 -11.53
C LEU A 38 5.78 -0.20 -12.29
N ARG A 39 6.28 -1.00 -13.24
CA ARG A 39 5.49 -2.07 -13.88
C ARG A 39 5.39 -3.32 -13.01
N MET A 40 6.36 -3.51 -12.12
CA MET A 40 6.49 -4.68 -11.25
C MET A 40 7.03 -4.21 -9.90
N LEU A 41 6.43 -4.70 -8.83
CA LEU A 41 6.87 -4.41 -7.46
C LEU A 41 7.13 -5.73 -6.75
N PHE A 42 8.37 -5.90 -6.28
CA PHE A 42 8.74 -7.00 -5.39
C PHE A 42 8.56 -6.55 -3.95
N VAL A 43 7.86 -7.37 -3.16
CA VAL A 43 7.67 -7.13 -1.73
C VAL A 43 8.27 -8.31 -0.98
N GLY A 44 9.25 -8.02 -0.11
CA GLY A 44 9.91 -9.04 0.71
C GLY A 44 9.01 -9.60 1.82
N THR A 45 9.45 -10.70 2.41
CA THR A 45 8.79 -11.31 3.58
C THR A 45 8.77 -10.36 4.77
N GLY A 46 7.69 -10.38 5.55
CA GLY A 46 7.56 -9.58 6.78
C GLY A 46 7.25 -8.10 6.56
N ILE A 47 7.03 -7.67 5.31
CA ILE A 47 6.65 -6.30 4.98
C ILE A 47 5.14 -6.16 5.02
N TRP A 48 4.63 -5.18 5.77
CA TRP A 48 3.22 -4.83 5.70
C TRP A 48 2.97 -4.01 4.44
N LYS A 49 1.88 -4.30 3.74
CA LYS A 49 1.53 -3.61 2.50
C LYS A 49 0.05 -3.24 2.46
N MET A 50 -0.23 -2.09 1.87
CA MET A 50 -1.57 -1.70 1.42
C MET A 50 -1.48 -0.98 0.08
N SER A 51 -2.54 -1.04 -0.71
CA SER A 51 -2.65 -0.34 -1.98
C SER A 51 -3.88 0.53 -2.02
N ARG A 52 -3.79 1.69 -2.69
CA ARG A 52 -4.94 2.56 -2.99
C ARG A 52 -4.85 3.13 -4.39
N LEU A 53 -5.99 3.49 -4.96
CA LEU A 53 -6.02 4.35 -6.14
C LEU A 53 -5.57 5.77 -5.75
N LEU A 54 -4.92 6.46 -6.68
CA LEU A 54 -4.45 7.82 -6.44
C LEU A 54 -5.65 8.79 -6.46
N PRO A 55 -5.68 9.83 -5.62
CA PRO A 55 -6.79 10.79 -5.58
C PRO A 55 -7.12 11.42 -6.95
N GLU A 56 -6.10 11.75 -7.73
CA GLU A 56 -6.27 12.32 -9.06
C GLU A 56 -6.85 11.31 -10.07
N ASP A 57 -6.61 10.02 -9.89
CA ASP A 57 -7.19 8.97 -10.73
C ASP A 57 -8.65 8.72 -10.36
N LEU A 58 -8.97 8.75 -9.05
CA LEU A 58 -10.36 8.71 -8.57
C LEU A 58 -11.18 9.90 -9.11
N ALA A 59 -10.57 11.09 -9.18
CA ALA A 59 -11.22 12.28 -9.71
C ALA A 59 -11.62 12.17 -11.20
N LEU A 60 -11.02 11.24 -11.95
CA LEU A 60 -11.40 11.02 -13.35
C LEU A 60 -12.82 10.45 -13.48
N GLY A 61 -13.28 9.63 -12.52
CA GLY A 61 -14.58 8.95 -12.57
C GLY A 61 -15.74 9.71 -11.93
N ILE A 62 -15.61 11.02 -11.72
CA ILE A 62 -16.68 11.84 -11.13
C ILE A 62 -17.92 11.88 -12.04
N THR A 63 -17.76 11.71 -13.35
CA THR A 63 -18.89 11.65 -14.30
C THR A 63 -19.13 10.22 -14.79
N PRO A 64 -20.39 9.82 -15.06
CA PRO A 64 -20.73 8.48 -15.54
C PRO A 64 -19.95 8.07 -16.79
N GLU A 65 -19.67 9.01 -17.70
CA GLU A 65 -18.96 8.76 -18.97
C GLU A 65 -17.46 8.45 -18.78
N LYS A 66 -16.94 8.67 -17.56
CA LYS A 66 -15.54 8.44 -17.21
C LYS A 66 -15.38 7.42 -16.08
N ALA A 67 -16.47 6.79 -15.62
CA ALA A 67 -16.43 5.77 -14.58
C ALA A 67 -15.45 4.63 -14.94
N ASP A 68 -15.46 4.17 -16.19
CA ASP A 68 -14.58 3.12 -16.71
C ASP A 68 -13.09 3.51 -16.73
N LYS A 69 -12.76 4.76 -16.41
CA LYS A 69 -11.37 5.22 -16.29
C LYS A 69 -10.80 5.06 -14.89
N VAL A 70 -11.61 4.66 -13.92
CA VAL A 70 -11.18 4.46 -12.54
C VAL A 70 -10.98 2.97 -12.26
N GLY A 71 -9.84 2.64 -11.66
CA GLY A 71 -9.50 1.28 -11.27
C GLY A 71 -8.05 0.95 -11.63
N CYS A 72 -7.53 -0.09 -11.01
CA CYS A 72 -6.22 -0.65 -11.31
C CYS A 72 -6.34 -2.16 -11.22
N LEU A 73 -6.12 -2.85 -12.34
CA LEU A 73 -6.06 -4.30 -12.38
C LEU A 73 -4.62 -4.74 -12.13
N ILE A 74 -4.43 -5.59 -11.13
CA ILE A 74 -3.13 -6.15 -10.76
C ILE A 74 -3.15 -7.66 -10.86
N HIS A 75 -1.99 -8.23 -11.16
CA HIS A 75 -1.72 -9.64 -10.96
C HIS A 75 -0.71 -9.77 -9.83
N GLU A 76 -1.03 -10.56 -8.82
CA GLU A 76 -0.17 -10.81 -7.68
C GLU A 76 0.26 -12.28 -7.69
N ILE A 77 1.56 -12.51 -7.51
CA ILE A 77 2.17 -13.84 -7.44
C ILE A 77 2.93 -13.90 -6.12
N VAL A 78 2.69 -14.96 -5.35
CA VAL A 78 3.32 -15.20 -4.04
C VAL A 78 4.18 -16.45 -4.12
N VAL A 79 5.42 -16.36 -3.63
CA VAL A 79 6.40 -17.46 -3.64
C VAL A 79 7.12 -17.53 -2.29
N PRO A 80 7.11 -18.68 -1.57
CA PRO A 80 6.33 -19.90 -1.83
C PRO A 80 4.82 -19.65 -1.91
N GLY A 81 4.05 -20.61 -2.42
CA GLY A 81 2.62 -20.44 -2.66
C GLY A 81 1.86 -19.93 -1.43
N PHE A 82 0.78 -19.17 -1.65
CA PHE A 82 -0.03 -18.58 -0.60
C PHE A 82 -0.67 -19.64 0.31
N HIS A 83 -0.56 -19.42 1.62
CA HIS A 83 -1.27 -20.17 2.66
C HIS A 83 -2.01 -19.19 3.59
N TRP A 84 -3.21 -19.56 4.03
CA TRP A 84 -4.05 -18.67 4.86
C TRP A 84 -3.43 -18.39 6.22
N GLU A 85 -2.70 -19.36 6.75
CA GLU A 85 -2.02 -19.33 8.04
C GLU A 85 -0.89 -18.28 8.06
N ASP A 86 -0.30 -18.00 6.89
CA ASP A 86 0.75 -17.01 6.71
C ASP A 86 0.19 -15.59 6.48
N HIS A 87 -1.11 -15.47 6.20
CA HIS A 87 -1.74 -14.21 5.89
C HIS A 87 -2.24 -13.49 7.15
N GLN A 88 -1.72 -12.30 7.39
CA GLN A 88 -2.11 -11.48 8.54
C GLN A 88 -2.62 -10.11 8.11
N PHE A 89 -3.68 -9.66 8.77
CA PHE A 89 -4.08 -8.27 8.73
C PHE A 89 -3.35 -7.49 9.83
N LEU A 90 -2.89 -6.28 9.48
CA LEU A 90 -2.39 -5.34 10.45
C LEU A 90 -3.57 -4.82 11.29
N THR A 91 -3.52 -5.01 12.60
CA THR A 91 -4.50 -4.45 13.54
C THR A 91 -3.96 -3.14 14.14
N LYS A 92 -4.82 -2.40 14.85
CA LYS A 92 -4.39 -1.19 15.54
C LYS A 92 -3.31 -1.48 16.59
N GLU A 93 -3.47 -2.54 17.36
CA GLU A 93 -2.53 -2.92 18.42
C GLU A 93 -1.16 -3.29 17.82
N LYS A 94 -1.15 -4.01 16.69
CA LYS A 94 0.09 -4.32 15.97
C LYS A 94 0.72 -3.07 15.34
N LEU A 95 -0.09 -2.12 14.85
CA LEU A 95 0.40 -0.85 14.33
C LEU A 95 1.05 -0.01 15.43
N ASP A 96 0.41 0.09 16.60
CA ASP A 96 0.96 0.82 17.74
C ASP A 96 2.28 0.19 18.20
N ALA A 97 2.35 -1.15 18.23
CA ALA A 97 3.55 -1.90 18.57
C ALA A 97 4.69 -1.73 17.56
N LEU A 98 4.39 -1.61 16.25
CA LEU A 98 5.41 -1.40 15.22
C LEU A 98 6.23 -0.13 15.50
N PHE A 99 5.58 0.95 15.93
CA PHE A 99 6.21 2.26 16.12
C PHE A 99 6.50 2.59 17.59
N GLU A 100 6.40 1.63 18.49
CA GLU A 100 6.64 1.81 19.92
C GLU A 100 8.06 2.32 20.19
N GLY A 101 8.21 3.38 20.99
CA GLY A 101 9.50 4.01 21.30
C GLY A 101 10.24 4.62 20.11
N GLY A 102 9.65 4.62 18.91
CA GLY A 102 10.23 5.19 17.70
C GLY A 102 9.91 6.67 17.52
N PRO A 103 10.70 7.40 16.71
CA PRO A 103 10.40 8.79 16.38
C PRO A 103 9.09 8.89 15.58
N ASP A 104 8.36 9.98 15.81
CA ASP A 104 7.15 10.37 15.07
C ASP A 104 6.03 9.31 15.12
N LYS A 105 5.98 8.52 16.21
CA LYS A 105 4.97 7.46 16.42
C LYS A 105 3.55 7.95 16.16
N GLU A 106 3.18 9.08 16.75
CA GLU A 106 1.84 9.66 16.68
C GLU A 106 1.44 10.03 15.25
N GLU A 107 2.37 10.63 14.49
CA GLU A 107 2.14 11.01 13.09
C GLU A 107 1.98 9.76 12.20
N LYS A 108 2.81 8.74 12.42
CA LYS A 108 2.76 7.48 11.66
C LYS A 108 1.50 6.69 11.95
N ILE A 109 1.07 6.64 13.22
CA ILE A 109 -0.22 6.02 13.59
C ILE A 109 -1.36 6.78 12.93
N LYS A 110 -1.37 8.12 13.02
CA LYS A 110 -2.42 8.94 12.40
C LYS A 110 -2.51 8.72 10.89
N LEU A 111 -1.38 8.55 10.21
CA LEU A 111 -1.31 8.27 8.78
C LEU A 111 -1.91 6.90 8.41
N LEU A 112 -1.75 5.89 9.27
CA LEU A 112 -2.04 4.49 8.92
C LEU A 112 -3.31 3.92 9.59
N ALA A 113 -3.80 4.55 10.67
CA ALA A 113 -4.88 4.01 11.49
C ALA A 113 -6.22 3.85 10.74
N SER A 114 -6.48 4.64 9.69
CA SER A 114 -7.67 4.47 8.85
C SER A 114 -7.62 3.23 7.95
N HIS A 115 -6.45 2.59 7.83
CA HIS A 115 -6.19 1.51 6.88
C HIS A 115 -5.96 0.15 7.55
N VAL A 116 -5.94 0.09 8.89
CA VAL A 116 -5.79 -1.17 9.63
C VAL A 116 -7.14 -1.86 9.85
N LYS A 117 -7.08 -3.18 10.05
CA LYS A 117 -8.27 -3.96 10.40
C LYS A 117 -8.81 -3.50 11.74
N LYS A 118 -10.09 -3.11 11.77
CA LYS A 118 -10.80 -2.81 13.02
C LYS A 118 -10.99 -4.11 13.80
N SER A 119 -10.74 -4.07 15.09
CA SER A 119 -11.14 -5.12 16.03
C SER A 119 -12.67 -5.22 15.98
N GLY A 120 -13.19 -6.42 15.74
CA GLY A 120 -14.63 -6.70 15.66
C GLY A 120 -15.29 -6.73 17.03
#